data_AF-A0A9D1N710-F1
#
_entry.id   AF-A0A9D1N710-F1
#
_cell.length_a   1.000
_cell.length_b   1.000
_cell.length_c   1.000
_cell.angle_alpha   90.00
_cell.angle_beta   90.00
_cell.angle_gamma   90.00
#
_symmetry.space_group_name_H-M   'P 1'
#
loop_
_entity.id
_entity.type
_entity.pdbx_description
1 polymer ?
#
loop_
_entity_poly.entity_id
_entity_poly.type
_entity_poly.pdbx_seq_one_letter_code
_entity_poly.pdbx_strand_id
1 'polypeptide(L)'
;MGAFKIAKTVLKSAFKKPATLMYPVVEREWQERTRGSIDIEADKCILCGICSKRCPADAINVDRKGGKWEIHRMQCVQCGECVEACPKNCLDMNPKYTEPGTEKVIDIVDVEVKKPAAKDDKGGSANAASGDDDKLICDQDVCIYCGLCAKNCPCDALEVDRKEKIWKVDDDACVKCGACVDKCPKKCLIIGAPGEAKAEEKTEEAPAAAEASTDDEKLICDQDDCIYCGLCAKNCPCDALEVDRKEKIWKVDDDACVKCGACVDKCPKKCLTIGVPSDTESEAGDKADEKPAAVSMKPVMDEDRCVYCNMCANECPADALEVEVDDWKLDEDKCIGCGACIDVCPADALEMTEK
;
A
#
# COMPACT_ATOMS: atom_id res chain seq x y z
N MET A 1 -28.81 25.48 46.46
CA MET A 1 -29.52 24.71 45.40
C MET A 1 -28.86 23.35 45.02
N GLY A 2 -27.87 22.85 45.76
CA GLY A 2 -27.21 21.56 45.43
C GLY A 2 -27.89 20.29 46.00
N ALA A 3 -28.43 20.36 47.23
CA ALA A 3 -28.98 19.19 47.92
C ALA A 3 -30.19 18.53 47.20
N PHE A 4 -31.05 19.33 46.58
CA PHE A 4 -32.25 18.84 45.87
C PHE A 4 -31.92 18.07 44.58
N LYS A 5 -30.80 18.36 43.90
CA LYS A 5 -30.39 17.63 42.68
C LYS A 5 -29.85 16.23 43.00
N ILE A 6 -29.10 16.11 44.10
CA ILE A 6 -28.58 14.82 44.57
C ILE A 6 -29.73 13.95 45.08
N ALA A 7 -30.63 14.49 45.90
CA ALA A 7 -31.79 13.76 46.41
C ALA A 7 -32.67 13.17 45.29
N LYS A 8 -32.92 13.95 44.22
CA LYS A 8 -33.66 13.49 43.03
C LYS A 8 -32.95 12.36 42.28
N THR A 9 -31.62 12.40 42.22
CA THR A 9 -30.81 11.39 41.52
C THR A 9 -30.71 10.10 42.33
N VAL A 10 -30.59 10.22 43.66
CA VAL A 10 -30.60 9.08 44.59
C VAL A 10 -31.95 8.38 44.56
N LEU A 11 -33.07 9.11 44.65
CA LEU A 11 -34.41 8.51 44.53
C LEU A 11 -34.62 7.83 43.17
N LYS A 12 -34.19 8.44 42.07
CA LYS A 12 -34.29 7.82 40.73
C LYS A 12 -33.43 6.56 40.58
N SER A 13 -32.28 6.51 41.24
CA SER A 13 -31.36 5.36 41.13
C SER A 13 -31.76 4.21 42.06
N ALA A 14 -32.41 4.49 43.20
CA ALA A 14 -32.86 3.48 44.15
C ALA A 14 -33.91 2.50 43.57
N PHE A 15 -34.71 2.95 42.60
CA PHE A 15 -35.75 2.13 41.95
C PHE A 15 -35.37 1.65 40.53
N LYS A 16 -34.15 1.96 40.05
CA LYS A 16 -33.66 1.48 38.76
C LYS A 16 -32.71 0.30 38.98
N LYS A 17 -32.66 -0.61 38.01
CA LYS A 17 -31.62 -1.63 37.98
C LYS A 17 -30.24 -0.94 37.94
N PRO A 18 -29.22 -1.49 38.62
CA PRO A 18 -27.86 -0.96 38.54
C PRO A 18 -27.41 -0.87 37.08
N ALA A 19 -26.64 0.17 36.74
CA ALA A 19 -26.06 0.30 35.41
C ALA A 19 -25.01 -0.78 35.12
N THR A 20 -24.46 -1.40 36.18
CA THR A 20 -23.50 -2.49 36.11
C THR A 20 -24.19 -3.85 36.27
N LEU A 21 -23.64 -4.85 35.59
CA LEU A 21 -24.00 -6.26 35.82
C LEU A 21 -23.11 -6.81 36.93
N MET A 22 -23.62 -7.76 37.72
CA MET A 22 -22.80 -8.48 38.70
C MET A 22 -21.92 -9.50 37.98
N TYR A 23 -20.78 -9.05 37.46
CA TYR A 23 -19.76 -9.95 36.91
C TYR A 23 -19.09 -10.73 38.04
N PRO A 24 -18.91 -12.06 37.95
CA PRO A 24 -19.24 -12.96 36.83
C PRO A 24 -20.59 -13.71 36.96
N VAL A 25 -21.43 -13.37 37.95
CA VAL A 25 -22.68 -14.10 38.29
C VAL A 25 -23.78 -13.94 37.22
N VAL A 26 -23.89 -12.77 36.61
CA VAL A 26 -24.82 -12.51 35.51
C VAL A 26 -24.02 -12.42 34.22
N GLU A 27 -24.26 -13.36 33.30
CA GLU A 27 -23.64 -13.32 31.97
C GLU A 27 -24.03 -12.05 31.24
N ARG A 28 -23.03 -11.41 30.63
CA ARG A 28 -23.23 -10.21 29.83
C ARG A 28 -23.66 -10.60 28.42
N GLU A 29 -24.70 -9.95 27.93
CA GLU A 29 -25.03 -9.98 26.50
C GLU A 29 -24.00 -9.14 25.73
N TRP A 30 -23.28 -9.78 24.81
CA TRP A 30 -22.33 -9.11 23.92
C TRP A 30 -23.07 -8.47 22.75
N GLN A 31 -22.60 -7.30 22.33
CA GLN A 31 -23.18 -6.61 21.18
C GLN A 31 -22.60 -7.20 19.88
N GLU A 32 -23.35 -7.15 18.78
CA GLU A 32 -22.92 -7.68 17.48
C GLU A 32 -21.61 -7.06 16.97
N ARG A 33 -21.33 -5.79 17.34
CA ARG A 33 -20.10 -5.08 16.94
C ARG A 33 -18.93 -5.28 17.91
N THR A 34 -19.11 -6.06 18.98
CA THR A 34 -18.01 -6.34 19.93
C THR A 34 -16.91 -7.11 19.20
N ARG A 35 -15.66 -6.68 19.35
CA ARG A 35 -14.47 -7.37 18.83
C ARG A 35 -13.89 -8.24 19.94
N GLY A 36 -14.26 -9.52 19.97
CA GLY A 36 -13.98 -10.43 21.08
C GLY A 36 -12.80 -11.37 20.83
N SER A 37 -12.90 -12.28 19.87
CA SER A 37 -11.84 -13.25 19.55
C SER A 37 -11.80 -13.55 18.06
N ILE A 38 -10.65 -14.00 17.57
CA ILE A 38 -10.48 -14.39 16.17
C ILE A 38 -10.65 -15.91 16.08
N ASP A 39 -11.61 -16.34 15.27
CA ASP A 39 -11.83 -17.76 14.98
C ASP A 39 -11.46 -18.06 13.52
N ILE A 40 -10.95 -19.27 13.27
CA ILE A 40 -10.56 -19.73 11.94
C ILE A 40 -11.39 -20.94 11.51
N GLU A 41 -11.90 -20.89 10.28
CA GLU A 41 -12.46 -22.04 9.58
C GLU A 41 -11.34 -22.78 8.83
N ALA A 42 -10.78 -23.82 9.47
CA ALA A 42 -9.65 -24.58 8.94
C ALA A 42 -9.89 -25.12 7.52
N ASP A 43 -11.12 -25.60 7.23
CA ASP A 43 -11.50 -26.19 5.94
C ASP A 43 -11.36 -25.25 4.74
N LYS A 44 -11.47 -23.93 4.96
CA LYS A 44 -11.37 -22.90 3.92
C LYS A 44 -9.97 -22.29 3.83
N CYS A 45 -9.13 -22.53 4.83
CA CYS A 45 -7.80 -21.94 4.91
C CYS A 45 -6.84 -22.63 3.93
N ILE A 46 -6.18 -21.84 3.09
CA ILE A 46 -5.16 -22.31 2.13
C ILE A 46 -3.72 -22.05 2.60
N LEU A 47 -3.54 -21.66 3.88
CA LEU A 47 -2.26 -21.31 4.48
C LEU A 47 -1.46 -20.23 3.68
N CYS A 48 -2.17 -19.28 3.06
CA CYS A 48 -1.54 -18.22 2.26
C CYS A 48 -0.65 -17.27 3.09
N GLY A 49 -0.80 -17.21 4.42
CA GLY A 49 0.05 -16.41 5.32
C GLY A 49 -0.15 -14.90 5.24
N ILE A 50 -1.16 -14.40 4.51
CA ILE A 50 -1.45 -12.97 4.41
C ILE A 50 -1.83 -12.40 5.79
N CYS A 51 -2.62 -13.14 6.57
CA CYS A 51 -3.03 -12.76 7.92
C CYS A 51 -1.85 -12.55 8.88
N SER A 52 -0.79 -13.36 8.78
CA SER A 52 0.45 -13.19 9.56
C SER A 52 1.19 -11.92 9.15
N LYS A 53 1.42 -11.71 7.84
CA LYS A 53 2.12 -10.52 7.33
C LYS A 53 1.39 -9.20 7.62
N ARG A 54 0.06 -9.24 7.65
CA ARG A 54 -0.79 -8.08 7.92
C ARG A 54 -0.95 -7.80 9.42
N CYS A 55 -0.55 -8.72 10.30
CA CYS A 55 -0.76 -8.56 11.72
C CYS A 55 0.21 -7.52 12.30
N PRO A 56 -0.26 -6.35 12.77
CA PRO A 56 0.63 -5.33 13.33
C PRO A 56 1.28 -5.75 14.66
N ALA A 57 0.67 -6.71 15.36
CA ALA A 57 1.16 -7.23 16.64
C ALA A 57 1.91 -8.56 16.49
N ASP A 58 2.12 -9.03 15.26
CA ASP A 58 2.76 -10.32 14.94
C ASP A 58 2.19 -11.51 15.75
N ALA A 59 0.87 -11.49 15.95
CA ALA A 59 0.19 -12.46 16.81
C ALA A 59 -0.19 -13.76 16.09
N ILE A 60 -0.03 -13.84 14.77
CA ILE A 60 -0.46 -14.99 13.95
C ILE A 60 0.76 -15.57 13.23
N ASN A 61 0.96 -16.88 13.37
CA ASN A 61 1.98 -17.64 12.65
C ASN A 61 1.32 -18.69 11.74
N VAL A 62 1.85 -18.86 10.53
CA VAL A 62 1.30 -19.78 9.53
C VAL A 62 2.39 -20.69 8.99
N ASP A 63 2.36 -21.96 9.39
CA ASP A 63 3.26 -22.99 8.88
C ASP A 63 2.62 -23.72 7.70
N ARG A 64 3.04 -23.35 6.48
CA ARG A 64 2.62 -23.98 5.23
C ARG A 64 3.07 -25.43 5.08
N LYS A 65 4.21 -25.82 5.64
CA LYS A 65 4.77 -27.16 5.48
C LYS A 65 4.20 -28.12 6.53
N GLY A 66 4.06 -27.63 7.76
CA GLY A 66 3.46 -28.37 8.87
C GLY A 66 1.94 -28.39 8.83
N GLY A 67 1.31 -27.56 8.00
CA GLY A 67 -0.15 -27.51 7.90
C GLY A 67 -0.79 -26.85 9.13
N LYS A 68 -0.10 -25.91 9.77
CA LYS A 68 -0.53 -25.34 11.07
C LYS A 68 -0.79 -23.85 10.98
N TRP A 69 -1.87 -23.42 11.60
CA TRP A 69 -2.18 -22.02 11.84
C TRP A 69 -2.18 -21.76 13.35
N GLU A 70 -1.42 -20.78 13.80
CA GLU A 70 -1.21 -20.51 15.21
C GLU A 70 -1.57 -19.06 15.53
N ILE A 71 -2.25 -18.83 16.66
CA ILE A 71 -2.53 -17.49 17.17
C ILE A 71 -2.13 -17.33 18.64
N HIS A 72 -1.29 -16.34 18.90
CA HIS A 72 -0.88 -15.90 20.22
C HIS A 72 -1.94 -14.96 20.80
N ARG A 73 -2.88 -15.51 21.59
CA ARG A 73 -4.02 -14.77 22.14
C ARG A 73 -3.64 -13.54 22.95
N MET A 74 -2.52 -13.59 23.67
CA MET A 74 -2.01 -12.49 24.50
C MET A 74 -1.33 -11.37 23.70
N GLN A 75 -0.93 -11.62 22.45
CA GLN A 75 -0.36 -10.60 21.55
C GLN A 75 -1.43 -9.97 20.65
N CYS A 76 -2.52 -10.69 20.40
CA CYS A 76 -3.60 -10.20 19.56
C CYS A 76 -4.29 -8.97 20.18
N VAL A 77 -4.23 -7.84 19.47
CA VAL A 77 -4.92 -6.58 19.85
C VAL A 77 -6.34 -6.48 19.29
N GLN A 78 -6.88 -7.56 18.70
CA GLN A 78 -8.27 -7.65 18.20
C GLN A 78 -8.66 -6.55 17.20
N CYS A 79 -7.73 -6.11 16.36
CA CYS A 79 -7.96 -5.03 15.38
C CYS A 79 -8.83 -5.45 14.19
N GLY A 80 -8.78 -6.74 13.79
CA GLY A 80 -9.55 -7.29 12.67
C GLY A 80 -8.86 -7.24 11.30
N GLU A 81 -7.65 -6.68 11.18
CA GLU A 81 -6.94 -6.57 9.89
C GLU A 81 -6.73 -7.93 9.19
N CYS A 82 -6.50 -8.99 9.97
CA CYS A 82 -6.34 -10.34 9.43
C CYS A 82 -7.63 -10.90 8.80
N VAL A 83 -8.80 -10.47 9.28
CA VAL A 83 -10.11 -10.86 8.75
C VAL A 83 -10.34 -10.18 7.41
N GLU A 84 -10.16 -8.85 7.37
CA GLU A 84 -10.32 -8.05 6.15
C GLU A 84 -9.35 -8.46 5.03
N ALA A 85 -8.13 -8.84 5.39
CA ALA A 85 -7.11 -9.22 4.42
C ALA A 85 -7.22 -10.67 3.91
N CYS A 86 -8.12 -11.49 4.45
CA CYS A 86 -8.18 -12.91 4.13
C CYS A 86 -8.87 -13.16 2.77
N PRO A 87 -8.18 -13.66 1.74
CA PRO A 87 -8.78 -13.85 0.41
C PRO A 87 -9.84 -14.96 0.37
N LYS A 88 -9.84 -15.87 1.35
CA LYS A 88 -10.81 -16.97 1.47
C LYS A 88 -11.89 -16.68 2.52
N ASN A 89 -11.87 -15.51 3.16
CA ASN A 89 -12.78 -15.13 4.24
C ASN A 89 -12.96 -16.25 5.27
N CYS A 90 -11.86 -16.91 5.65
CA CYS A 90 -11.86 -18.04 6.58
C CYS A 90 -11.58 -17.64 8.03
N LEU A 91 -11.49 -16.34 8.31
CA LEU A 91 -11.26 -15.79 9.64
C LEU A 91 -12.47 -14.92 10.00
N ASP A 92 -12.93 -15.01 11.25
CA ASP A 92 -14.08 -14.25 11.74
C ASP A 92 -13.79 -13.59 13.09
N MET A 93 -14.43 -12.44 13.35
CA MET A 93 -14.36 -11.75 14.64
C MET A 93 -15.57 -12.13 15.50
N ASN A 94 -15.37 -13.10 16.37
CA ASN A 94 -16.37 -13.53 17.33
C ASN A 94 -16.58 -12.43 18.40
N PRO A 95 -17.84 -12.05 18.73
CA PRO A 95 -18.13 -11.03 19.74
C PRO A 95 -17.85 -11.45 21.17
N LYS A 96 -17.47 -12.72 21.41
CA LYS A 96 -17.12 -13.25 22.72
C LYS A 96 -15.61 -13.15 22.98
N TYR A 97 -15.23 -12.60 24.14
CA TYR A 97 -13.84 -12.65 24.61
C TYR A 97 -13.45 -14.08 25.01
N THR A 98 -12.18 -14.40 24.82
CA THR A 98 -11.59 -15.62 25.38
C THR A 98 -11.67 -15.63 26.90
N GLU A 99 -11.75 -16.81 27.49
CA GLU A 99 -11.73 -16.95 28.93
C GLU A 99 -10.41 -16.43 29.51
N PRO A 100 -10.43 -15.75 30.67
CA PRO A 100 -9.20 -15.29 31.32
C PRO A 100 -8.29 -16.48 31.65
N GLY A 101 -7.14 -16.55 31.00
CA GLY A 101 -6.10 -17.52 31.31
C GLY A 101 -5.09 -16.96 32.31
N THR A 102 -4.51 -17.85 33.13
CA THR A 102 -3.36 -17.51 33.99
C THR A 102 -2.02 -17.66 33.27
N GLU A 103 -2.03 -18.21 32.05
CA GLU A 103 -0.84 -18.52 31.25
C GLU A 103 -0.98 -18.00 29.82
N LYS A 104 0.16 -17.87 29.13
CA LYS A 104 0.18 -17.50 27.71
C LYS A 104 -0.27 -18.70 26.87
N VAL A 105 -1.46 -18.60 26.30
CA VAL A 105 -2.03 -19.62 25.44
C VAL A 105 -1.70 -19.32 23.97
N ILE A 106 -1.28 -20.36 23.25
CA ILE A 106 -1.12 -20.37 21.80
C ILE A 106 -2.14 -21.37 21.27
N ASP A 107 -3.08 -20.90 20.48
CA ASP A 107 -4.06 -21.77 19.84
C ASP A 107 -3.48 -22.26 18.53
N ILE A 108 -3.37 -23.58 18.39
CA ILE A 108 -2.84 -24.24 17.21
C ILE A 108 -3.99 -24.97 16.53
N VAL A 109 -4.21 -24.66 15.26
CA VAL A 109 -5.23 -25.29 14.42
C VAL A 109 -4.52 -26.01 13.28
N ASP A 110 -4.71 -27.32 13.19
CA ASP A 110 -4.25 -28.12 12.06
C ASP A 110 -5.20 -27.88 10.86
N VAL A 111 -4.61 -27.52 9.72
CA VAL A 111 -5.30 -27.18 8.47
C VAL A 111 -4.94 -28.23 7.43
N GLU A 112 -5.92 -29.07 7.08
CA GLU A 112 -5.79 -30.03 5.99
C GLU A 112 -5.93 -29.33 4.65
N VAL A 113 -4.80 -28.93 4.05
CA VAL A 113 -4.81 -28.38 2.69
C VAL A 113 -5.10 -29.53 1.72
N LYS A 114 -6.32 -29.56 1.15
CA LYS A 114 -6.64 -30.42 0.01
C LYS A 114 -5.79 -29.99 -1.17
N LYS A 115 -4.64 -30.65 -1.35
CA LYS A 115 -3.79 -30.54 -2.53
C LYS A 115 -4.67 -30.83 -3.77
N PRO A 116 -4.79 -29.94 -4.76
CA PRO A 116 -5.45 -30.28 -6.02
C PRO A 116 -4.77 -31.51 -6.62
N ALA A 117 -5.58 -32.52 -6.96
CA ALA A 117 -5.08 -33.77 -7.51
C ALA A 117 -4.45 -33.50 -8.89
N ALA A 118 -3.17 -33.83 -9.04
CA ALA A 118 -2.56 -33.98 -10.35
C ALA A 118 -3.35 -35.04 -11.14
N LYS A 119 -3.89 -34.67 -12.29
CA LYS A 119 -4.41 -35.63 -13.27
C LYS A 119 -3.53 -35.57 -14.52
N ASP A 120 -2.85 -36.68 -14.75
CA ASP A 120 -2.13 -36.99 -15.98
C ASP A 120 -3.07 -37.08 -17.19
N ASP A 121 -2.59 -36.50 -18.28
CA ASP A 121 -2.83 -36.80 -19.70
C ASP A 121 -4.22 -37.23 -20.21
N LYS A 122 -4.80 -36.39 -21.08
CA LYS A 122 -4.80 -36.65 -22.53
C LYS A 122 -5.15 -35.38 -23.32
N GLY A 123 -4.39 -35.19 -24.41
CA GLY A 123 -4.31 -33.97 -25.18
C GLY A 123 -5.62 -33.42 -25.76
N GLY A 124 -5.54 -32.11 -26.01
CA GLY A 124 -6.56 -31.32 -26.70
C GLY A 124 -6.08 -29.89 -26.81
N SER A 125 -5.24 -29.61 -27.80
CA SER A 125 -5.01 -28.26 -28.29
C SER A 125 -6.30 -27.73 -28.90
N ALA A 126 -6.78 -26.59 -28.39
CA ALA A 126 -7.43 -25.50 -29.14
C ALA A 126 -8.14 -24.59 -28.15
N ASN A 127 -7.68 -23.35 -28.03
CA ASN A 127 -8.50 -22.26 -27.53
C ASN A 127 -9.61 -22.00 -28.55
N ALA A 128 -10.85 -22.29 -28.17
CA ALA A 128 -12.02 -21.72 -28.80
C ALA A 128 -12.65 -20.75 -27.81
N ALA A 129 -12.85 -19.52 -28.28
CA ALA A 129 -13.53 -18.46 -27.56
C ALA A 129 -14.93 -18.91 -27.11
N SER A 130 -15.22 -18.77 -25.83
CA SER A 130 -16.57 -18.66 -25.30
C SER A 130 -16.50 -17.82 -24.03
N GLY A 131 -17.29 -16.75 -24.01
CA GLY A 131 -17.21 -15.64 -23.07
C GLY A 131 -17.45 -16.05 -21.62
N ASP A 132 -16.41 -15.88 -20.81
CA ASP A 132 -16.50 -15.56 -19.40
C ASP A 132 -15.49 -14.42 -19.19
N ASP A 133 -15.98 -13.23 -18.84
CA ASP A 133 -15.22 -11.97 -18.77
C ASP A 133 -14.14 -11.91 -17.66
N ASP A 134 -13.75 -13.06 -17.11
CA ASP A 134 -13.13 -13.14 -15.78
C ASP A 134 -11.98 -14.16 -15.69
N LYS A 135 -11.44 -14.63 -16.82
CA LYS A 135 -10.36 -15.64 -16.88
C LYS A 135 -8.98 -15.01 -17.07
N LEU A 136 -7.94 -15.67 -16.54
CA LEU A 136 -6.55 -15.29 -16.76
C LEU A 136 -6.10 -15.80 -18.13
N ILE A 137 -5.78 -14.87 -19.02
CA ILE A 137 -5.40 -15.12 -20.41
C ILE A 137 -3.90 -14.87 -20.55
N CYS A 138 -3.20 -15.78 -21.22
CA CYS A 138 -1.82 -15.58 -21.65
C CYS A 138 -1.73 -15.49 -23.16
N ASP A 139 -1.15 -14.40 -23.64
CA ASP A 139 -0.71 -14.27 -25.02
C ASP A 139 0.52 -15.16 -25.24
N GLN A 140 0.31 -16.28 -25.94
CA GLN A 140 1.34 -17.28 -26.21
C GLN A 140 2.37 -16.84 -27.26
N ASP A 141 2.07 -15.81 -28.05
CA ASP A 141 2.98 -15.27 -29.06
C ASP A 141 4.02 -14.34 -28.42
N VAL A 142 3.62 -13.67 -27.34
CA VAL A 142 4.50 -12.77 -26.57
C VAL A 142 5.19 -13.50 -25.41
N CYS A 143 4.59 -14.59 -24.90
CA CYS A 143 5.11 -15.35 -23.78
C CYS A 143 6.42 -16.08 -24.12
N ILE A 144 7.47 -15.82 -23.33
CA ILE A 144 8.78 -16.48 -23.45
C ILE A 144 8.94 -17.71 -22.53
N TYR A 145 7.86 -18.16 -21.89
CA TYR A 145 7.83 -19.31 -20.97
C TYR A 145 8.92 -19.27 -19.88
N CYS A 146 9.15 -18.09 -19.31
CA CYS A 146 10.18 -17.89 -18.28
C CYS A 146 9.82 -18.47 -16.90
N GLY A 147 8.55 -18.82 -16.66
CA GLY A 147 8.07 -19.42 -15.41
C GLY A 147 7.98 -18.47 -14.21
N LEU A 148 8.21 -17.16 -14.39
CA LEU A 148 8.10 -16.16 -13.32
C LEU A 148 6.68 -16.08 -12.73
N CYS A 149 5.66 -16.22 -13.58
CA CYS A 149 4.26 -16.20 -13.16
C CYS A 149 3.91 -17.40 -12.27
N ALA A 150 4.40 -18.61 -12.57
CA ALA A 150 4.26 -19.78 -11.72
C ALA A 150 4.96 -19.60 -10.37
N LYS A 151 6.22 -19.14 -10.39
CA LYS A 151 7.01 -18.94 -9.14
C LYS A 151 6.45 -17.88 -8.22
N ASN A 152 5.84 -16.83 -8.77
CA ASN A 152 5.27 -15.74 -7.99
C ASN A 152 3.79 -15.93 -7.68
N CYS A 153 3.19 -17.06 -8.08
CA CYS A 153 1.79 -17.33 -7.82
C CYS A 153 1.61 -17.77 -6.35
N PRO A 154 0.88 -17.00 -5.50
CA PRO A 154 0.72 -17.35 -4.09
C PRO A 154 -0.18 -18.57 -3.86
N CYS A 155 -0.91 -19.00 -4.90
CA CYS A 155 -1.82 -20.14 -4.89
C CYS A 155 -1.34 -21.30 -5.78
N ASP A 156 -0.13 -21.21 -6.34
CA ASP A 156 0.46 -22.24 -7.22
C ASP A 156 -0.46 -22.67 -8.39
N ALA A 157 -1.35 -21.79 -8.84
CA ALA A 157 -2.36 -22.06 -9.87
C ALA A 157 -1.80 -22.10 -11.31
N LEU A 158 -0.49 -21.97 -11.50
CA LEU A 158 0.12 -21.77 -12.81
C LEU A 158 1.21 -22.80 -13.08
N GLU A 159 1.12 -23.46 -14.23
CA GLU A 159 2.09 -24.42 -14.73
C GLU A 159 2.77 -23.87 -15.98
N VAL A 160 4.11 -23.83 -15.99
CA VAL A 160 4.90 -23.33 -17.12
C VAL A 160 6.04 -24.30 -17.44
N ASP A 161 6.00 -24.89 -18.63
CA ASP A 161 7.11 -25.66 -19.20
C ASP A 161 7.76 -24.90 -20.35
N ARG A 162 9.07 -24.62 -20.23
CA ARG A 162 9.84 -23.88 -21.24
C ARG A 162 10.24 -24.73 -22.45
N LYS A 163 10.46 -26.03 -22.26
CA LYS A 163 10.89 -26.93 -23.34
C LYS A 163 9.71 -27.26 -24.24
N GLU A 164 8.59 -27.59 -23.61
CA GLU A 164 7.36 -27.95 -24.30
C GLU A 164 6.50 -26.74 -24.68
N LYS A 165 6.91 -25.52 -24.27
CA LYS A 165 6.16 -24.26 -24.45
C LYS A 165 4.71 -24.39 -23.96
N ILE A 166 4.55 -24.97 -22.78
CA ILE A 166 3.25 -25.16 -22.15
C ILE A 166 3.08 -24.05 -21.13
N TRP A 167 1.95 -23.35 -21.21
CA TRP A 167 1.47 -22.45 -20.16
C TRP A 167 0.02 -22.81 -19.86
N LYS A 168 -0.27 -23.15 -18.60
CA LYS A 168 -1.61 -23.52 -18.14
C LYS A 168 -1.93 -22.81 -16.84
N VAL A 169 -3.19 -22.43 -16.69
CA VAL A 169 -3.76 -21.92 -15.45
C VAL A 169 -4.83 -22.89 -14.96
N ASP A 170 -4.81 -23.15 -13.64
CA ASP A 170 -5.91 -23.77 -12.93
C ASP A 170 -6.87 -22.67 -12.46
N ASP A 171 -7.99 -22.51 -13.17
CA ASP A 171 -9.00 -21.48 -12.89
C ASP A 171 -9.67 -21.66 -11.51
N ASP A 172 -9.70 -22.88 -10.95
CA ASP A 172 -10.27 -23.16 -9.63
C ASP A 172 -9.30 -22.77 -8.49
N ALA A 173 -8.00 -22.93 -8.72
CA ALA A 173 -6.97 -22.50 -7.79
C ALA A 173 -6.65 -20.99 -7.91
N CYS A 174 -6.88 -20.39 -9.08
CA CYS A 174 -6.55 -19.00 -9.36
C CYS A 174 -7.48 -18.02 -8.61
N VAL A 175 -6.94 -17.35 -7.59
CA VAL A 175 -7.66 -16.31 -6.83
C VAL A 175 -7.62 -14.93 -7.49
N LYS A 176 -7.12 -14.83 -8.73
CA LYS A 176 -7.07 -13.59 -9.54
C LYS A 176 -6.39 -12.39 -8.85
N CYS A 177 -5.36 -12.65 -8.05
CA CYS A 177 -4.64 -11.63 -7.28
C CYS A 177 -3.76 -10.65 -8.09
N GLY A 178 -3.65 -10.79 -9.41
CA GLY A 178 -2.85 -9.90 -10.27
C GLY A 178 -1.32 -10.05 -10.20
N ALA A 179 -0.78 -10.77 -9.21
CA ALA A 179 0.67 -10.90 -9.00
C ALA A 179 1.45 -11.42 -10.23
N CYS A 180 0.84 -12.28 -11.03
CA CYS A 180 1.45 -12.80 -12.26
C CYS A 180 1.47 -11.76 -13.40
N VAL A 181 0.47 -10.88 -13.48
CA VAL A 181 0.38 -9.79 -14.46
C VAL A 181 1.47 -8.75 -14.16
N ASP A 182 1.58 -8.31 -12.91
CA ASP A 182 2.53 -7.27 -12.48
C ASP A 182 3.99 -7.70 -12.68
N LYS A 183 4.28 -8.98 -12.43
CA LYS A 183 5.64 -9.52 -12.49
C LYS A 183 5.99 -10.08 -13.86
N CYS A 184 5.10 -10.01 -14.85
CA CYS A 184 5.39 -10.46 -16.20
C CYS A 184 6.26 -9.44 -16.95
N PRO A 185 7.53 -9.76 -17.28
CA PRO A 185 8.43 -8.81 -17.93
C PRO A 185 8.00 -8.44 -19.35
N LYS A 186 7.19 -9.29 -19.99
CA LYS A 186 6.64 -9.10 -21.33
C LYS A 186 5.18 -8.63 -21.33
N LYS A 187 4.56 -8.48 -20.14
CA LYS A 187 3.15 -8.09 -19.96
C LYS A 187 2.18 -8.89 -20.86
N CYS A 188 2.44 -10.18 -21.04
CA CYS A 188 1.64 -11.08 -21.88
C CYS A 188 0.49 -11.76 -21.13
N LEU A 189 0.17 -11.30 -19.92
CA LEU A 189 -0.85 -11.89 -19.04
C LEU A 189 -1.90 -10.83 -18.74
N ILE A 190 -3.17 -11.20 -18.88
CA ILE A 190 -4.32 -10.31 -18.68
C ILE A 190 -5.38 -11.08 -17.90
N ILE A 191 -6.03 -10.44 -16.92
CA ILE A 191 -7.21 -11.00 -16.23
C ILE A 191 -8.42 -10.28 -16.82
N GLY A 192 -9.31 -11.00 -17.51
CA GLY A 192 -10.50 -10.46 -18.16
C GLY A 192 -10.48 -10.49 -19.71
N ALA A 193 -11.61 -10.17 -20.34
CA ALA A 193 -11.81 -10.35 -21.79
C ALA A 193 -10.87 -9.48 -22.67
N PRO A 194 -10.32 -10.02 -23.78
CA PRO A 194 -9.58 -9.25 -24.77
C PRO A 194 -10.56 -8.59 -25.75
N GLY A 195 -10.98 -7.37 -25.45
CA GLY A 195 -11.74 -6.51 -26.38
C GLY A 195 -10.81 -5.73 -27.31
N GLU A 196 -10.66 -6.24 -28.53
CA GLU A 196 -10.24 -5.58 -29.78
C GLU A 196 -9.28 -4.37 -29.72
N ALA A 197 -8.01 -4.63 -30.10
CA ALA A 197 -7.20 -3.62 -30.76
C ALA A 197 -7.83 -3.26 -32.12
N LYS A 198 -8.20 -1.99 -32.31
CA LYS A 198 -8.30 -1.39 -33.66
C LYS A 198 -7.57 -0.05 -33.69
N ALA A 199 -6.63 0.03 -34.63
CA ALA A 199 -6.05 1.26 -35.11
C ALA A 199 -7.08 2.03 -35.95
N GLU A 200 -7.16 3.34 -35.68
CA GLU A 200 -7.53 4.52 -36.49
C GLU A 200 -8.73 4.50 -37.45
N GLU A 201 -9.71 5.42 -37.28
CA GLU A 201 -10.02 6.56 -38.18
C GLU A 201 -11.23 7.39 -37.65
N LYS A 202 -11.19 8.72 -37.86
CA LYS A 202 -12.16 9.75 -37.42
C LYS A 202 -13.55 9.64 -38.08
N THR A 203 -14.59 10.09 -37.36
CA THR A 203 -15.63 10.98 -37.91
C THR A 203 -16.37 11.75 -36.80
N GLU A 204 -16.54 13.04 -37.04
CA GLU A 204 -17.36 14.00 -36.29
C GLU A 204 -18.85 13.62 -36.32
N GLU A 205 -19.58 13.79 -35.22
CA GLU A 205 -20.45 14.95 -34.95
C GLU A 205 -21.28 14.72 -33.67
N ALA A 206 -21.43 15.80 -32.91
CA ALA A 206 -22.21 15.92 -31.67
C ALA A 206 -23.74 15.89 -31.94
N PRO A 207 -24.62 15.92 -30.91
CA PRO A 207 -24.86 17.18 -30.22
C PRO A 207 -25.15 17.13 -28.70
N ALA A 208 -24.71 18.22 -28.07
CA ALA A 208 -25.44 19.09 -27.15
C ALA A 208 -25.89 18.60 -25.75
N ALA A 209 -25.13 19.09 -24.77
CA ALA A 209 -25.54 19.99 -23.69
C ALA A 209 -26.48 19.48 -22.59
N ALA A 210 -25.91 19.36 -21.39
CA ALA A 210 -26.50 19.91 -20.17
C ALA A 210 -25.35 20.31 -19.21
N GLU A 211 -25.29 21.59 -18.88
CA GLU A 211 -24.25 22.24 -18.09
C GLU A 211 -24.40 22.00 -16.58
N ALA A 212 -23.28 21.91 -15.86
CA ALA A 212 -23.11 22.50 -14.53
C ALA A 212 -21.61 22.57 -14.17
N SER A 213 -21.16 23.79 -13.87
CA SER A 213 -19.84 24.33 -13.57
C SER A 213 -19.10 23.76 -12.34
N THR A 214 -17.75 23.69 -12.39
CA THR A 214 -16.80 24.59 -11.69
C THR A 214 -15.34 24.19 -11.98
N ASP A 215 -14.58 25.08 -12.61
CA ASP A 215 -13.10 25.11 -12.69
C ASP A 215 -12.48 25.19 -11.27
N ASP A 216 -11.23 24.85 -10.93
CA ASP A 216 -9.95 24.62 -11.61
C ASP A 216 -9.08 23.75 -10.69
N GLU A 217 -8.57 22.61 -11.17
CA GLU A 217 -7.50 21.89 -10.49
C GLU A 217 -6.68 21.13 -11.55
N LYS A 218 -6.11 21.88 -12.52
CA LYS A 218 -5.41 21.32 -13.68
C LYS A 218 -3.94 21.05 -13.35
N LEU A 219 -3.34 20.10 -14.07
CA LEU A 219 -1.91 19.82 -13.98
C LEU A 219 -1.15 20.80 -14.90
N ILE A 220 -0.27 21.59 -14.31
CA ILE A 220 0.50 22.64 -14.98
C ILE A 220 1.96 22.19 -15.04
N CYS A 221 2.60 22.42 -16.19
CA CYS A 221 4.05 22.27 -16.36
C CYS A 221 4.68 23.61 -16.67
N ASP A 222 5.67 23.99 -15.89
CA ASP A 222 6.59 25.06 -16.26
C ASP A 222 7.48 24.55 -17.42
N GLN A 223 7.31 25.16 -18.59
CA GLN A 223 7.99 24.75 -19.82
C GLN A 223 9.44 25.25 -19.89
N ASP A 224 9.82 26.23 -19.06
CA ASP A 224 11.17 26.76 -19.01
C ASP A 224 12.08 25.85 -18.19
N ASP A 225 11.55 25.24 -17.11
CA ASP A 225 12.28 24.27 -16.28
C ASP A 225 12.14 22.82 -16.77
N CYS A 226 11.15 22.53 -17.61
CA CYS A 226 10.95 21.20 -18.16
C CYS A 226 12.05 20.84 -19.18
N ILE A 227 12.83 19.80 -18.85
CA ILE A 227 13.85 19.25 -19.74
C ILE A 227 13.31 18.18 -20.72
N TYR A 228 11.98 18.01 -20.78
CA TYR A 228 11.29 17.03 -21.63
C TYR A 228 11.85 15.60 -21.49
N CYS A 229 12.17 15.19 -20.26
CA CYS A 229 12.75 13.87 -19.99
C CYS A 229 11.74 12.70 -20.10
N GLY A 230 10.44 13.00 -20.09
CA GLY A 230 9.35 12.02 -20.23
C GLY A 230 9.11 11.12 -19.02
N LEU A 231 9.74 11.40 -17.87
CA LEU A 231 9.53 10.62 -16.63
C LEU A 231 8.09 10.74 -16.09
N CYS A 232 7.49 11.92 -16.25
CA CYS A 232 6.10 12.14 -15.85
C CYS A 232 5.11 11.33 -16.70
N ALA A 233 5.32 11.23 -18.01
CA ALA A 233 4.55 10.34 -18.89
C ALA A 233 4.72 8.87 -18.51
N LYS A 234 5.96 8.41 -18.31
CA LYS A 234 6.25 7.01 -17.96
C LYS A 234 5.69 6.56 -16.62
N ASN A 235 5.60 7.49 -15.66
CA ASN A 235 5.12 7.19 -14.31
C ASN A 235 3.65 7.57 -14.12
N CYS A 236 2.96 8.00 -15.19
CA CYS A 236 1.55 8.29 -15.16
C CYS A 236 0.74 6.97 -15.16
N PRO A 237 0.00 6.63 -14.10
CA PRO A 237 -0.78 5.39 -14.05
C PRO A 237 -2.01 5.40 -14.97
N CYS A 238 -2.41 6.57 -15.46
CA CYS A 238 -3.52 6.78 -16.38
C CYS A 238 -3.08 7.18 -17.79
N ASP A 239 -1.76 7.15 -18.09
CA ASP A 239 -1.18 7.54 -19.38
C ASP A 239 -1.63 8.92 -19.91
N ALA A 240 -2.12 9.80 -19.03
CA ALA A 240 -2.64 11.14 -19.35
C ALA A 240 -1.60 12.17 -19.81
N LEU A 241 -0.34 11.78 -20.05
CA LEU A 241 0.77 12.70 -20.29
C LEU A 241 1.56 12.30 -21.54
N GLU A 242 1.67 13.24 -22.48
CA GLU A 242 2.45 13.10 -23.70
C GLU A 242 3.69 14.02 -23.63
N VAL A 243 4.88 13.46 -23.80
CA VAL A 243 6.14 14.21 -23.81
C VAL A 243 6.99 13.85 -25.00
N ASP A 244 7.17 14.79 -25.92
CA ASP A 244 8.13 14.69 -27.03
C ASP A 244 9.36 15.56 -26.75
N ARG A 245 10.52 14.92 -26.64
CA ARG A 245 11.80 15.60 -26.36
C ARG A 245 12.38 16.34 -27.56
N LYS A 246 12.12 15.86 -28.79
CA LYS A 246 12.66 16.47 -30.02
C LYS A 246 11.88 17.72 -30.37
N GLU A 247 10.56 17.61 -30.28
CA GLU A 247 9.63 18.70 -30.60
C GLU A 247 9.36 19.60 -29.39
N LYS A 248 9.92 19.26 -28.20
CA LYS A 248 9.70 19.97 -26.92
C LYS A 248 8.21 20.15 -26.63
N ILE A 249 7.45 19.07 -26.82
CA ILE A 249 6.02 19.05 -26.56
C ILE A 249 5.83 18.39 -25.20
N TRP A 250 5.08 19.06 -24.32
CA TRP A 250 4.54 18.47 -23.10
C TRP A 250 3.04 18.79 -23.08
N LYS A 251 2.20 17.75 -23.03
CA LYS A 251 0.75 17.85 -23.02
C LYS A 251 0.16 16.95 -21.96
N VAL A 252 -0.89 17.43 -21.31
CA VAL A 252 -1.74 16.64 -20.42
C VAL A 252 -3.12 16.50 -21.05
N ASP A 253 -3.67 15.30 -20.97
CA ASP A 253 -5.08 15.02 -21.21
C ASP A 253 -5.81 15.17 -19.86
N ASP A 254 -6.52 16.29 -19.70
CA ASP A 254 -7.25 16.61 -18.47
C ASP A 254 -8.41 15.65 -18.19
N ASP A 255 -8.97 14.99 -19.21
CA ASP A 255 -10.06 14.02 -19.06
C ASP A 255 -9.55 12.66 -18.58
N ALA A 256 -8.33 12.27 -19.00
CA ALA A 256 -7.66 11.06 -18.52
C ALA A 256 -6.95 11.28 -17.17
N CYS A 257 -6.59 12.52 -16.81
CA CYS A 257 -5.81 12.83 -15.63
C CYS A 257 -6.63 12.72 -14.33
N VAL A 258 -6.33 11.70 -13.53
CA VAL A 258 -6.97 11.50 -12.21
C VAL A 258 -6.32 12.29 -11.06
N LYS A 259 -5.36 13.18 -11.36
CA LYS A 259 -4.70 14.08 -10.39
C LYS A 259 -4.05 13.37 -9.20
N CYS A 260 -3.47 12.18 -9.42
CA CYS A 260 -2.83 11.38 -8.37
C CYS A 260 -1.49 11.91 -7.84
N GLY A 261 -0.89 12.94 -8.47
CA GLY A 261 0.39 13.53 -8.02
C GLY A 261 1.67 12.78 -8.39
N ALA A 262 1.58 11.56 -8.95
CA ALA A 262 2.76 10.73 -9.27
C ALA A 262 3.77 11.44 -10.20
N CYS A 263 3.28 12.25 -11.14
CA CYS A 263 4.12 13.03 -12.06
C CYS A 263 4.87 14.17 -11.34
N VAL A 264 4.24 14.83 -10.37
CA VAL A 264 4.84 15.90 -9.53
C VAL A 264 5.95 15.33 -8.65
N ASP A 265 5.71 14.17 -8.04
CA ASP A 265 6.68 13.51 -7.18
C ASP A 265 7.94 13.06 -7.92
N LYS A 266 7.74 12.52 -9.13
CA LYS A 266 8.81 11.94 -9.93
C LYS A 266 9.47 12.92 -10.89
N CYS A 267 9.04 14.17 -10.93
CA CYS A 267 9.72 15.20 -11.73
C CYS A 267 11.04 15.61 -11.05
N PRO A 268 12.21 15.35 -11.66
CA PRO A 268 13.51 15.70 -11.07
C PRO A 268 13.76 17.22 -11.04
N LYS A 269 13.07 17.97 -11.90
CA LYS A 269 13.12 19.44 -11.95
C LYS A 269 12.01 20.11 -11.14
N LYS A 270 11.07 19.33 -10.59
CA LYS A 270 9.91 19.83 -9.84
C LYS A 270 9.13 20.93 -10.55
N CYS A 271 9.10 20.89 -11.89
CA CYS A 271 8.43 21.84 -12.76
C CYS A 271 6.94 21.52 -13.01
N LEU A 272 6.33 20.63 -12.21
CA LEU A 272 4.94 20.19 -12.36
C LEU A 272 4.15 20.51 -11.11
N THR A 273 2.95 21.07 -11.27
CA THR A 273 2.06 21.48 -10.16
C THR A 273 0.63 21.10 -10.49
N ILE A 274 -0.14 20.60 -9.51
CA ILE A 274 -1.58 20.38 -9.66
C ILE A 274 -2.30 21.50 -8.90
N GLY A 275 -3.11 22.31 -9.58
CA GLY A 275 -3.86 23.43 -8.99
C GLY A 275 -3.46 24.82 -9.50
N VAL A 276 -4.18 25.85 -9.05
CA VAL A 276 -4.07 27.25 -9.52
C VAL A 276 -2.69 27.85 -9.17
N PRO A 277 -1.97 28.45 -10.14
CA PRO A 277 -0.85 29.33 -9.84
C PRO A 277 -1.42 30.63 -9.27
N SER A 278 -0.99 31.00 -8.06
CA SER A 278 -1.37 32.28 -7.47
C SER A 278 -0.66 33.42 -8.20
N ASP A 279 -1.19 33.84 -9.33
CA ASP A 279 -0.81 35.09 -9.99
C ASP A 279 -1.47 36.25 -9.24
N THR A 280 -0.74 36.84 -8.29
CA THR A 280 -0.72 38.30 -8.25
C THR A 280 0.47 38.72 -9.09
N GLU A 281 0.14 39.32 -10.23
CA GLU A 281 1.03 39.78 -11.28
C GLU A 281 2.23 40.55 -10.72
N SER A 282 3.41 40.06 -11.08
CA SER A 282 4.63 40.82 -11.22
C SER A 282 4.47 41.87 -12.32
N GLU A 283 4.83 43.11 -12.06
CA GLU A 283 5.68 43.88 -12.99
C GLU A 283 6.61 44.83 -12.23
N ALA A 284 7.89 44.62 -12.52
CA ALA A 284 9.00 45.57 -12.52
C ALA A 284 9.37 46.32 -11.22
N GLY A 285 10.52 45.93 -10.67
CA GLY A 285 11.46 46.89 -10.10
C GLY A 285 12.15 46.43 -8.83
N ASP A 286 13.38 45.93 -9.01
CA ASP A 286 14.54 46.09 -8.12
C ASP A 286 14.32 46.13 -6.59
N LYS A 287 14.75 45.05 -5.92
CA LYS A 287 15.73 45.03 -4.81
C LYS A 287 15.70 43.63 -4.17
N ALA A 288 16.78 42.88 -4.26
CA ALA A 288 17.78 42.75 -3.21
C ALA A 288 17.19 42.20 -1.90
N ASP A 289 17.58 40.96 -1.61
CA ASP A 289 17.66 40.35 -0.27
C ASP A 289 16.37 40.26 0.56
N GLU A 290 15.65 39.13 0.49
CA GLU A 290 15.13 38.52 1.72
C GLU A 290 15.01 36.98 1.62
N LYS A 291 15.88 36.31 2.37
CA LYS A 291 16.04 34.87 2.55
C LYS A 291 14.86 34.29 3.35
N PRO A 292 14.18 33.20 2.94
CA PRO A 292 13.14 32.61 3.77
C PRO A 292 13.76 31.99 5.04
N ALA A 293 13.07 32.19 6.16
CA ALA A 293 13.55 32.02 7.53
C ALA A 293 14.24 30.68 7.79
N ALA A 294 15.46 30.76 8.33
CA ALA A 294 16.23 29.64 8.83
C ALA A 294 15.49 28.92 9.96
N VAL A 295 15.24 27.62 9.80
CA VAL A 295 14.95 26.75 10.94
C VAL A 295 16.26 26.60 11.72
N SER A 296 16.28 27.10 12.96
CA SER A 296 17.48 27.15 13.80
C SER A 296 17.68 25.84 14.58
N MET A 297 17.72 24.69 13.91
CA MET A 297 18.05 23.42 14.57
C MET A 297 19.14 22.68 13.81
N LYS A 298 20.14 22.17 14.54
CA LYS A 298 21.27 21.41 14.00
C LYS A 298 21.48 20.10 14.77
N PRO A 299 21.90 19.02 14.11
CA PRO A 299 22.29 17.80 14.78
C PRO A 299 23.66 17.99 15.48
N VAL A 300 23.77 17.52 16.71
CA VAL A 300 25.02 17.41 17.46
C VAL A 300 25.34 15.93 17.64
N MET A 301 26.60 15.57 17.38
CA MET A 301 27.09 14.20 17.47
C MET A 301 27.74 13.93 18.82
N ASP A 302 27.38 12.79 19.41
CA ASP A 302 27.97 12.24 20.64
C ASP A 302 29.13 11.30 20.28
N GLU A 303 30.36 11.72 20.60
CA GLU A 303 31.59 11.01 20.27
C GLU A 303 31.68 9.61 20.92
N ASP A 304 31.05 9.41 22.09
CA ASP A 304 31.09 8.13 22.80
C ASP A 304 30.11 7.10 22.19
N ARG A 305 29.06 7.58 21.52
CA ARG A 305 28.04 6.74 20.87
C ARG A 305 28.29 6.53 19.37
N CYS A 306 28.94 7.47 18.70
CA CYS A 306 29.15 7.41 17.26
C CYS A 306 30.19 6.36 16.87
N VAL A 307 29.83 5.51 15.90
CA VAL A 307 30.73 4.48 15.35
C VAL A 307 31.22 4.81 13.93
N TYR A 308 31.05 6.06 13.48
CA TYR A 308 31.49 6.56 12.17
C TYR A 308 31.05 5.69 10.96
N CYS A 309 29.85 5.11 11.03
CA CYS A 309 29.31 4.22 9.98
C CYS A 309 28.85 4.93 8.70
N ASN A 310 28.90 6.27 8.66
CA ASN A 310 28.51 7.11 7.52
C ASN A 310 27.02 7.04 7.08
N MET A 311 26.14 6.42 7.87
CA MET A 311 24.71 6.32 7.51
C MET A 311 24.00 7.68 7.49
N CYS A 312 24.32 8.57 8.43
CA CYS A 312 23.72 9.90 8.51
C CYS A 312 24.07 10.81 7.32
N ALA A 313 25.27 10.68 6.74
CA ALA A 313 25.65 11.45 5.56
C ALA A 313 24.95 10.96 4.30
N ASN A 314 24.85 9.64 4.12
CA ASN A 314 24.15 9.05 2.97
C ASN A 314 22.66 9.38 2.94
N GLU A 315 22.03 9.54 4.10
CA GLU A 315 20.61 9.89 4.21
C GLU A 315 20.38 11.41 4.16
N CYS A 316 21.44 12.23 4.25
CA CYS A 316 21.28 13.68 4.32
C CYS A 316 20.84 14.25 2.95
N PRO A 317 19.62 14.81 2.82
CA PRO A 317 19.14 15.33 1.55
C PRO A 317 19.84 16.62 1.12
N ALA A 318 20.58 17.25 2.03
CA ALA A 318 21.31 18.50 1.79
C ALA A 318 22.82 18.30 1.65
N ASP A 319 23.30 17.04 1.67
CA ASP A 319 24.73 16.70 1.66
C ASP A 319 25.53 17.55 2.68
N ALA A 320 24.94 17.76 3.87
CA ALA A 320 25.48 18.65 4.90
C ALA A 320 26.43 17.93 5.88
N LEU A 321 26.61 16.62 5.74
CA LEU A 321 27.38 15.80 6.67
C LEU A 321 28.54 15.11 5.95
N GLU A 322 29.74 15.23 6.51
CA GLU A 322 30.93 14.48 6.09
C GLU A 322 31.37 13.59 7.26
N VAL A 323 31.49 12.28 7.01
CA VAL A 323 31.92 11.31 8.03
C VAL A 323 33.11 10.52 7.50
N GLU A 324 34.26 10.71 8.15
CA GLU A 324 35.44 9.86 8.04
C GLU A 324 35.67 9.12 9.37
N VAL A 325 36.64 8.20 9.40
CA VAL A 325 37.00 7.50 10.64
C VAL A 325 37.54 8.51 11.64
N ASP A 326 36.93 8.59 12.83
CA ASP A 326 37.24 9.55 13.90
C ASP A 326 37.02 11.03 13.53
N ASP A 327 36.31 11.33 12.45
CA ASP A 327 36.02 12.70 12.02
C ASP A 327 34.58 12.83 11.51
N TRP A 328 33.78 13.61 12.21
CA TRP A 328 32.38 13.88 11.85
C TRP A 328 32.20 15.40 11.75
N LYS A 329 31.75 15.86 10.58
CA LYS A 329 31.63 17.28 10.27
C LYS A 329 30.24 17.60 9.75
N LEU A 330 29.67 18.67 10.28
CA LEU A 330 28.43 19.26 9.81
C LEU A 330 28.72 20.59 9.13
N ASP A 331 28.33 20.69 7.87
CA ASP A 331 28.23 21.95 7.13
C ASP A 331 26.93 22.65 7.55
N GLU A 332 27.05 23.56 8.53
CA GLU A 332 25.90 24.28 9.08
C GLU A 332 25.17 25.13 8.04
N ASP A 333 25.84 25.54 6.95
CA ASP A 333 25.23 26.36 5.90
C ASP A 333 24.34 25.53 4.97
N LYS A 334 24.72 24.27 4.72
CA LYS A 334 23.88 23.31 3.98
C LYS A 334 22.81 22.66 4.86
N CYS A 335 23.02 22.59 6.16
CA CYS A 335 22.07 21.96 7.07
C CYS A 335 20.73 22.71 7.15
N ILE A 336 19.67 22.05 6.67
CA ILE A 336 18.29 22.56 6.70
C ILE A 336 17.51 22.16 7.96
N GLY A 337 18.13 21.43 8.89
CA GLY A 337 17.50 21.05 10.16
C GLY A 337 16.37 20.02 10.06
N CYS A 338 16.36 19.16 9.04
CA CYS A 338 15.25 18.22 8.78
C CYS A 338 15.17 17.00 9.72
N GLY A 339 16.24 16.67 10.47
CA GLY A 339 16.25 15.56 11.42
C GLY A 339 16.50 14.16 10.82
N ALA A 340 16.55 13.99 9.49
CA ALA A 340 16.71 12.68 8.83
C ALA A 340 17.94 11.87 9.31
N CYS A 341 19.02 12.56 9.69
CA CYS A 341 20.22 11.93 10.21
C CYS A 341 20.02 11.22 11.56
N ILE A 342 19.08 11.69 12.39
CA ILE A 342 18.77 11.08 13.69
C ILE A 342 17.97 9.81 13.47
N ASP A 343 16.94 9.85 12.62
CA ASP A 343 16.06 8.72 12.34
C ASP A 343 16.82 7.51 11.78
N VAL A 344 17.90 7.75 11.03
CA VAL A 344 18.73 6.69 10.44
C VAL A 344 19.84 6.20 11.37
N CYS A 345 20.11 6.85 12.51
CA CYS A 345 21.26 6.52 13.36
C CYS A 345 20.99 5.29 14.23
N PRO A 346 21.60 4.12 13.97
CA PRO A 346 21.33 2.91 14.75
C PRO A 346 21.92 2.94 16.16
N ALA A 347 22.82 3.89 16.43
CA ALA A 347 23.48 4.07 17.72
C ALA A 347 22.86 5.20 18.55
N ASP A 348 21.79 5.84 18.07
CA ASP A 348 21.18 7.03 18.69
C ASP A 348 22.24 8.08 19.09
N ALA A 349 23.24 8.29 18.23
CA ALA A 349 24.41 9.12 18.51
C ALA A 349 24.23 10.60 18.11
N LEU A 350 23.04 11.00 17.65
CA LEU A 350 22.75 12.33 17.14
C LEU A 350 21.53 12.93 17.86
N GLU A 351 21.62 14.19 18.28
CA GLU A 351 20.53 14.92 18.95
C GLU A 351 20.34 16.29 18.29
N MET A 352 19.09 16.77 18.15
CA MET A 352 18.84 18.13 17.63
C MET A 352 19.03 19.16 18.73
N THR A 353 19.84 20.19 18.47
CA THR A 353 19.93 21.37 19.32
C THR A 353 19.60 22.62 18.52
N GLU A 354 19.27 23.71 19.21
CA GLU A 354 19.13 25.01 18.57
C GLU A 354 20.49 25.48 18.01
N LYS A 355 20.45 26.21 16.89
CA LYS A 355 21.63 26.59 16.10
C LYS A 355 22.55 27.57 16.81
#